data_AF-A0A2I0JK74-F1
#
_entry.id   AF-A0A2I0JK74-F1
#
_cell.length_a   1.000
_cell.length_b   1.000
_cell.length_c   1.000
_cell.angle_alpha   90.00
_cell.angle_beta   90.00
_cell.angle_gamma   90.00
#
_symmetry.space_group_name_H-M   'P 1'
#
loop_
_entity.id
_entity.type
_entity.pdbx_description
1 polymer ?
#
loop_
_entity_poly.entity_id
_entity_poly.type
_entity_poly.pdbx_seq_one_letter_code
_entity_poly.pdbx_strand_id
1 'polypeptide(L)'
;MGAGEVEDVQRDEQLFETKSEGRGRLAYRVFAATVFLSICGVWAYRLAHILSLLFPDYLSDPGSGSGYKTGVIGETVVKKGTTYYYYLLWSSVGMFLAELVFGLYWVLSQSIRWNIVHRLAFKDKLSLRYEEKLPRIDIFVCTADPEMEPPSLVINTVLSVMSYNYPPEKLSVYLSDDGGSKFTFYALLEASEFAKHWIPFCNKFNIEPRSPDAYFAQQRRANVQPTAYGQECLAIKKLYKDMKKRIDEAVKIGTIPKDMKEKHKGFSEWNPNVTKWDHQSIVQ
;
A
#
# COMPACT_ATOMS: atom_id res chain seq x y z
N MET A 1 19.74 -34.92 -29.39
CA MET A 1 19.74 -34.33 -28.04
C MET A 1 19.09 -35.34 -27.11
N GLY A 2 19.88 -35.87 -26.17
CA GLY A 2 19.40 -36.87 -25.22
C GLY A 2 18.48 -36.23 -24.19
N ALA A 3 17.53 -36.98 -23.62
CA ALA A 3 16.62 -36.49 -22.60
C ALA A 3 17.35 -35.85 -21.40
N GLY A 4 18.54 -36.35 -21.04
CA GLY A 4 19.37 -35.77 -19.96
C GLY A 4 20.02 -34.42 -20.32
N GLU A 5 20.23 -34.14 -21.61
CA GLU A 5 20.81 -32.87 -22.07
C GLU A 5 19.76 -31.75 -22.05
N VAL A 6 18.48 -32.08 -22.29
CA VAL A 6 17.35 -31.16 -22.18
C VAL A 6 17.03 -30.84 -20.72
N GLU A 7 17.11 -31.82 -19.82
CA GLU A 7 16.91 -31.61 -18.37
C GLU A 7 17.98 -30.70 -17.74
N ASP A 8 19.24 -30.78 -18.18
CA ASP A 8 20.30 -29.90 -17.68
C ASP A 8 20.15 -28.46 -18.20
N VAL A 9 19.78 -28.26 -19.47
CA VAL A 9 19.50 -26.92 -20.01
C VAL A 9 18.35 -26.25 -19.27
N GLN A 10 17.30 -27.00 -18.92
CA GLN A 10 16.15 -26.51 -18.15
C GLN A 10 16.50 -26.18 -16.68
N ARG A 11 17.54 -26.81 -16.12
CA ARG A 11 18.06 -26.47 -14.78
C ARG A 11 18.88 -25.18 -14.76
N ASP A 12 19.45 -24.73 -15.87
CA ASP A 12 20.31 -23.55 -15.87
C ASP A 12 19.59 -22.25 -16.27
N GLU A 13 18.32 -22.32 -16.66
CA GLU A 13 17.55 -21.11 -16.96
C GLU A 13 17.22 -20.29 -15.70
N GLN A 14 17.46 -18.98 -15.78
CA GLN A 14 17.14 -18.03 -14.71
C GLN A 14 15.62 -17.90 -14.54
N LEU A 15 15.16 -18.04 -13.29
CA LEU A 15 13.76 -17.82 -12.90
C LEU A 15 13.38 -16.34 -12.81
N PHE A 16 14.37 -15.48 -12.62
CA PHE A 16 14.20 -14.04 -12.51
C PHE A 16 15.17 -13.33 -13.44
N GLU A 17 14.66 -12.35 -14.19
CA GLU A 17 15.48 -11.42 -14.94
C GLU A 17 15.48 -10.07 -14.24
N THR A 18 16.68 -9.53 -14.02
CA THR A 18 16.83 -8.15 -13.55
C THR A 18 17.05 -7.23 -14.73
N LYS A 19 16.01 -6.52 -15.15
CA LYS A 19 16.11 -5.55 -16.25
C LYS A 19 16.61 -4.22 -15.70
N SER A 20 17.85 -3.89 -16.02
CA SER A 20 18.41 -2.55 -15.83
C SER A 20 17.94 -1.65 -16.98
N GLU A 21 16.94 -0.80 -16.76
CA GLU A 21 16.57 0.23 -17.74
C GLU A 21 17.70 1.29 -17.85
N GLY A 22 18.67 1.04 -18.72
CA GLY A 22 19.82 1.94 -18.90
C GLY A 22 19.44 3.33 -19.44
N ARG A 23 18.41 3.42 -20.29
CA ARG A 23 18.06 4.66 -21.01
C ARG A 23 17.36 5.70 -20.12
N GLY A 24 16.43 5.27 -19.26
CA GLY A 24 15.75 6.17 -18.31
C GLY A 24 16.65 6.61 -17.15
N ARG A 25 17.57 5.74 -16.73
CA ARG A 25 18.49 6.01 -15.61
C ARG A 25 19.43 7.18 -15.87
N LEU A 26 20.00 7.27 -17.08
CA LEU A 26 20.90 8.38 -17.42
C LEU A 26 20.14 9.71 -17.44
N ALA A 27 18.98 9.75 -18.10
CA ALA A 27 18.13 10.94 -18.15
C ALA A 27 17.73 11.41 -16.74
N TYR A 28 17.34 10.47 -15.87
CA TYR A 28 17.01 10.76 -14.48
C TYR A 28 18.19 11.33 -13.69
N ARG A 29 19.40 10.75 -13.84
CA ARG A 29 20.60 11.24 -13.15
C ARG A 29 20.99 12.64 -13.58
N VAL A 30 20.88 12.94 -14.87
CA VAL A 30 21.12 14.30 -15.39
C VAL A 30 20.10 15.27 -14.79
N PHE A 31 18.81 14.92 -14.82
CA PHE A 31 17.76 15.73 -14.18
C PHE A 31 17.99 15.93 -12.67
N ALA A 32 18.34 14.88 -11.94
CA ALA A 32 18.64 15.00 -10.52
C ALA A 32 19.86 15.90 -10.27
N ALA A 33 20.91 15.78 -11.08
CA ALA A 33 22.09 16.64 -10.96
C ALA A 33 21.75 18.12 -11.21
N THR A 34 20.90 18.45 -12.20
CA THR A 34 20.50 19.84 -12.46
C THR A 34 19.65 20.43 -11.34
N VAL A 35 18.74 19.63 -10.76
CA VAL A 35 17.97 20.05 -9.58
C VAL A 35 18.90 20.25 -8.37
N PHE A 36 19.86 19.36 -8.14
CA PHE A 36 20.82 19.50 -7.04
C PHE A 36 21.65 20.78 -7.16
N LEU A 37 22.18 21.06 -8.36
CA LEU A 37 22.91 22.32 -8.63
C LEU A 37 22.02 23.54 -8.41
N SER A 38 20.73 23.45 -8.77
CA SER A 38 19.76 24.53 -8.53
C SER A 38 19.54 24.77 -7.03
N ILE A 39 19.42 23.72 -6.23
CA ILE A 39 19.32 23.80 -4.75
C ILE A 39 20.58 24.45 -4.16
N CYS A 40 21.77 24.01 -4.58
CA CYS A 40 23.03 24.61 -4.14
C CYS A 40 23.12 26.09 -4.51
N GLY A 41 22.66 26.47 -5.71
CA GLY A 41 22.61 27.86 -6.16
C GLY A 41 21.68 28.72 -5.31
N VAL A 42 20.49 28.21 -4.96
CA VAL A 42 19.55 28.90 -4.06
C VAL A 42 20.16 29.09 -2.68
N TRP A 43 20.80 28.05 -2.12
CA TRP A 43 21.48 28.15 -0.83
C TRP A 43 22.62 29.18 -0.85
N ALA A 44 23.44 29.21 -1.90
CA ALA A 44 24.52 30.19 -2.05
C ALA A 44 23.98 31.62 -2.14
N TYR A 45 22.93 31.85 -2.94
CA TYR A 45 22.26 33.15 -3.05
C TYR A 45 21.67 33.62 -1.71
N ARG A 46 20.98 32.72 -1.00
CA ARG A 46 20.36 33.00 0.31
C ARG A 46 21.41 33.32 1.36
N LEU A 47 22.51 32.57 1.39
CA LEU A 47 23.62 32.82 2.29
C LEU A 47 24.25 34.19 2.02
N ALA A 48 24.51 34.53 0.74
CA ALA A 48 25.03 35.83 0.36
C ALA A 48 24.09 36.99 0.76
N HIS A 49 22.78 36.81 0.57
CA HIS A 49 21.77 37.78 0.99
C HIS A 49 21.74 37.94 2.52
N ILE A 50 21.77 36.85 3.29
CA ILE A 50 21.82 36.89 4.76
C ILE A 50 23.11 37.58 5.23
N LEU A 51 24.26 37.31 4.60
CA LEU A 51 25.52 37.98 4.92
C LEU A 51 25.45 39.49 4.64
N SER A 52 24.82 39.91 3.54
CA SER A 52 24.58 41.34 3.26
C SER A 52 23.65 42.00 4.29
N LEU A 53 22.72 41.23 4.89
CA LEU A 53 21.84 41.65 5.99
C LEU A 53 22.49 41.50 7.39
N LEU A 54 23.70 40.96 7.49
CA LEU A 54 24.46 40.90 8.75
C LEU A 54 25.55 41.96 8.78
N PHE A 55 26.09 42.34 7.61
CA PHE A 55 27.20 43.28 7.46
C PHE A 55 26.88 44.38 6.44
N PRO A 56 25.93 45.29 6.72
CA PRO A 56 25.51 46.34 5.78
C PRO A 56 26.62 47.38 5.50
N ASP A 57 27.53 47.61 6.43
CA ASP A 57 28.53 48.68 6.37
C ASP A 57 29.83 48.31 5.64
N TYR A 58 30.00 47.04 5.22
CA TYR A 58 31.25 46.57 4.60
C TYR A 58 31.28 46.68 3.07
N LEU A 59 30.13 46.96 2.42
CA LEU A 59 29.99 47.11 0.96
C LEU A 59 29.68 48.55 0.51
N SER A 60 29.58 49.51 1.44
CA SER A 60 29.41 50.92 1.12
C SER A 60 30.74 51.65 1.31
N ASP A 61 31.29 52.14 0.21
CA ASP A 61 32.50 52.95 0.10
C ASP A 61 32.60 54.03 1.21
N PRO A 62 33.69 54.12 2.01
CA PRO A 62 33.83 55.10 3.08
C PRO A 62 34.21 56.46 2.49
N GLY A 63 33.28 57.08 1.77
CA GLY A 63 33.61 58.19 0.88
C GLY A 63 32.50 59.19 0.60
N SER A 64 31.62 59.51 1.56
CA SER A 64 30.91 60.81 1.52
C SER A 64 30.27 61.13 2.86
N GLY A 65 30.91 62.01 3.63
CA GLY A 65 30.33 62.63 4.80
C GLY A 65 29.31 63.69 4.41
N SER A 66 28.08 63.58 4.91
CA SER A 66 27.17 64.72 5.03
C SER A 66 26.36 64.55 6.32
N GLY A 67 26.64 65.42 7.29
CA GLY A 67 25.97 65.43 8.58
C GLY A 67 24.56 65.99 8.47
N TYR A 68 23.56 65.13 8.63
CA TYR A 68 22.18 65.53 8.85
C TYR A 68 21.86 65.44 10.34
N LYS A 69 21.51 66.58 10.96
CA LYS A 69 21.01 66.65 12.34
C LYS A 69 19.71 65.85 12.45
N THR A 70 19.74 64.73 13.17
CA THR A 70 18.59 63.89 13.48
C THR A 70 17.68 64.56 14.52
N GLY A 71 16.52 65.06 14.10
CA GLY A 71 15.43 65.41 15.02
C GLY A 71 14.68 64.17 15.52
N VAL A 72 13.77 64.34 16.48
CA VAL A 72 12.92 63.28 17.10
C VAL A 72 12.17 62.42 16.06
N ILE A 73 11.82 63.01 14.91
CA ILE A 73 11.21 62.31 13.77
C ILE A 73 12.23 61.40 13.05
N GLY A 74 13.50 61.82 12.96
CA GLY A 74 14.59 61.00 12.42
C GLY A 74 14.91 59.81 13.32
N GLU A 75 14.91 59.97 14.65
CA GLU A 75 15.13 58.85 15.57
C GLU A 75 14.01 57.79 15.52
N THR A 76 12.75 58.21 15.36
CA THR A 76 11.61 57.29 15.25
C THR A 76 11.58 56.57 13.90
N VAL A 77 11.99 57.23 12.81
CA VAL A 77 12.16 56.61 11.48
C VAL A 77 13.33 55.62 11.47
N VAL A 78 14.47 55.96 12.07
CA VAL A 78 15.65 55.08 12.20
C VAL A 78 15.36 53.87 13.08
N LYS A 79 14.66 54.04 14.21
CA LYS A 79 14.24 52.93 15.08
C LYS A 79 13.25 51.98 14.39
N LYS A 80 12.30 52.51 13.61
CA LYS A 80 11.39 51.70 12.78
C LYS A 80 12.18 50.91 11.74
N GLY A 81 13.07 51.55 10.98
CA GLY A 81 13.92 50.90 9.97
C GLY A 81 14.78 49.78 10.54
N THR A 82 15.39 50.00 11.71
CA THR A 82 16.20 49.00 12.43
C THR A 82 15.37 47.80 12.85
N THR A 83 14.14 48.02 13.33
CA THR A 83 13.22 46.95 13.74
C THR A 83 12.79 46.10 12.53
N TYR A 84 12.45 46.72 11.40
CA TYR A 84 12.13 45.99 10.16
C TYR A 84 13.32 45.17 9.64
N TYR A 85 14.54 45.67 9.79
CA TYR A 85 15.76 44.97 9.41
C TYR A 85 15.95 43.66 10.19
N TYR A 86 15.76 43.68 11.51
CA TYR A 86 15.82 42.47 12.33
C TYR A 86 14.74 41.45 11.95
N TYR A 87 13.50 41.90 11.70
CA TYR A 87 12.44 40.99 11.22
C TYR A 87 12.80 40.36 9.86
N LEU A 88 13.37 41.14 8.94
CA LEU A 88 13.82 40.65 7.63
C LEU A 88 14.98 39.66 7.74
N LEU A 89 15.94 39.92 8.63
CA LEU A 89 17.08 39.05 8.89
C LEU A 89 16.63 37.71 9.49
N TRP A 90 15.85 37.73 10.58
CA TRP A 90 15.41 36.51 11.25
C TRP A 90 14.44 35.69 10.40
N SER A 91 13.55 36.33 9.63
CA SER A 91 12.71 35.62 8.65
C SER A 91 13.55 34.99 7.53
N SER A 92 14.59 35.67 7.04
CA SER A 92 15.53 35.11 6.05
C SER A 92 16.31 33.92 6.60
N VAL A 93 16.79 33.98 7.84
CA VAL A 93 17.47 32.87 8.52
C VAL A 93 16.55 31.67 8.71
N GLY A 94 15.30 31.90 9.15
CA GLY A 94 14.30 30.84 9.30
C GLY A 94 13.96 30.16 7.97
N MET A 95 13.76 30.94 6.91
CA MET A 95 13.55 30.42 5.55
C MET A 95 14.74 29.61 5.05
N PHE A 96 15.96 30.08 5.27
CA PHE A 96 17.18 29.37 4.88
C PHE A 96 17.34 28.03 5.62
N LEU A 97 17.05 27.99 6.93
CA LEU A 97 17.07 26.74 7.69
C LEU A 97 16.03 25.74 7.17
N ALA A 98 14.82 26.21 6.85
CA ALA A 98 13.79 25.36 6.24
C ALA A 98 14.25 24.82 4.87
N GLU A 99 14.84 25.66 4.02
CA GLU A 99 15.40 25.26 2.71
C GLU A 99 16.54 24.25 2.86
N LEU A 100 17.39 24.34 3.89
CA LEU A 100 18.42 23.35 4.19
C LEU A 100 17.81 21.99 4.56
N VAL A 101 16.81 21.98 5.43
CA VAL A 101 16.12 20.75 5.85
C VAL A 101 15.39 20.10 4.66
N PHE A 102 14.66 20.88 3.86
CA PHE A 102 13.98 20.36 2.67
C PHE A 102 14.95 19.89 1.59
N GLY A 103 16.06 20.60 1.38
CA GLY A 103 17.08 20.15 0.42
C GLY A 103 17.82 18.90 0.90
N LEU A 104 18.11 18.76 2.20
CA LEU A 104 18.63 17.52 2.78
C LEU A 104 17.64 16.37 2.59
N TYR A 105 16.36 16.58 2.92
CA TYR A 105 15.29 15.61 2.67
C TYR A 105 15.22 15.21 1.19
N TRP A 106 15.36 16.17 0.28
CA TRP A 106 15.39 15.90 -1.15
C TRP A 106 16.58 15.03 -1.54
N VAL A 107 17.80 15.35 -1.08
CA VAL A 107 19.02 14.56 -1.36
C VAL A 107 18.87 13.13 -0.83
N LEU A 108 18.37 12.96 0.39
CA LEU A 108 18.09 11.64 0.96
C LEU A 108 17.05 10.88 0.14
N SER A 109 16.00 11.55 -0.32
CA SER A 109 14.97 10.96 -1.19
C SER A 109 15.52 10.55 -2.56
N GLN A 110 16.52 11.25 -3.10
CA GLN A 110 17.17 10.89 -4.36
C GLN A 110 17.98 9.59 -4.25
N SER A 111 18.56 9.30 -3.08
CA SER A 111 19.36 8.08 -2.87
C SER A 111 18.55 6.81 -3.15
N ILE A 112 17.27 6.77 -2.77
CA ILE A 112 16.34 5.65 -2.97
C ILE A 112 16.04 5.44 -4.46
N ARG A 113 16.04 6.52 -5.26
CA ARG A 113 15.70 6.50 -6.69
C ARG A 113 16.91 6.34 -7.61
N TRP A 114 18.12 6.35 -7.05
CA TRP A 114 19.37 6.33 -7.82
C TRP A 114 19.60 5.04 -8.62
N ASN A 115 19.04 3.93 -8.13
CA ASN A 115 19.16 2.62 -8.74
C ASN A 115 17.84 1.84 -8.63
N ILE A 116 16.84 2.27 -9.39
CA ILE A 116 15.61 1.48 -9.55
C ILE A 116 15.95 0.20 -10.31
N VAL A 117 15.51 -0.93 -9.75
CA VAL A 117 15.74 -2.28 -10.28
C VAL A 117 14.37 -2.91 -10.56
N HIS A 118 14.15 -3.31 -11.81
CA HIS A 118 12.96 -4.06 -12.19
C HIS A 118 13.29 -5.55 -12.24
N ARG A 119 12.47 -6.37 -11.59
CA ARG A 119 12.59 -7.83 -11.58
C ARG A 119 11.39 -8.43 -12.28
N LEU A 120 11.63 -9.25 -13.29
CA LEU A 120 10.62 -10.03 -13.98
C LEU A 120 10.72 -11.48 -13.50
N ALA A 121 9.57 -12.10 -13.22
CA ALA A 121 9.49 -13.49 -12.77
C ALA A 121 8.88 -14.36 -13.87
N PHE A 122 9.55 -15.47 -14.21
CA PHE A 122 9.07 -16.40 -15.23
C PHE A 122 8.35 -17.59 -14.58
N LYS A 123 7.02 -17.50 -14.51
CA LYS A 123 6.18 -18.54 -13.89
C LYS A 123 6.26 -19.87 -14.65
N ASP A 124 6.33 -19.84 -15.97
CA ASP A 124 6.37 -21.05 -16.81
C ASP A 124 7.65 -21.86 -16.59
N LYS A 125 8.78 -21.18 -16.35
CA LYS A 125 10.06 -21.82 -16.01
C LYS A 125 10.03 -22.42 -14.60
N LEU A 126 9.32 -21.75 -13.68
CA LEU A 126 9.15 -22.23 -12.31
C LEU A 126 8.31 -23.51 -12.28
N SER A 127 7.16 -23.52 -12.96
CA SER A 127 6.29 -24.71 -13.02
C SER A 127 7.01 -25.88 -13.66
N LEU A 128 7.64 -25.66 -14.81
CA LEU A 128 8.38 -26.68 -15.54
C LEU A 128 9.50 -27.37 -14.72
N ARG A 129 10.09 -26.67 -13.74
CA ARG A 129 11.20 -27.18 -12.92
C ARG A 129 10.78 -27.69 -11.54
N TYR A 130 9.75 -27.08 -10.95
CA TYR A 130 9.44 -27.25 -9.52
C TYR A 130 7.98 -27.53 -9.21
N GLU A 131 7.10 -27.80 -10.19
CA GLU A 131 5.65 -28.05 -9.95
C GLU A 131 5.40 -28.97 -8.74
N GLU A 132 6.10 -30.11 -8.67
CA GLU A 132 5.94 -31.08 -7.58
C GLU A 132 6.70 -30.69 -6.30
N LYS A 133 7.71 -29.82 -6.41
CA LYS A 133 8.63 -29.43 -5.33
C LYS A 133 8.34 -28.03 -4.76
N LEU A 134 7.16 -27.48 -5.04
CA LEU A 134 6.70 -26.23 -4.44
C LEU A 134 6.70 -26.30 -2.89
N PRO A 135 7.10 -25.23 -2.18
CA PRO A 135 7.09 -25.19 -0.71
C PRO A 135 5.67 -25.12 -0.14
N ARG A 136 5.52 -25.26 1.19
CA ARG A 136 4.26 -24.92 1.87
C ARG A 136 4.19 -23.40 2.06
N ILE A 137 3.02 -22.81 1.87
CA ILE A 137 2.76 -21.38 2.02
C ILE A 137 1.62 -21.19 3.01
N ASP A 138 1.87 -20.42 4.05
CA ASP A 138 0.86 -19.99 5.01
C ASP A 138 0.54 -18.52 4.76
N ILE A 139 -0.74 -18.21 4.56
CA ILE A 139 -1.23 -16.85 4.30
C ILE A 139 -2.06 -16.39 5.49
N PHE A 140 -1.64 -15.29 6.09
CA PHE A 140 -2.34 -14.66 7.19
C PHE A 140 -3.20 -13.51 6.66
N VAL A 141 -4.50 -13.57 6.93
CA VAL A 141 -5.45 -12.48 6.74
C VAL A 141 -5.78 -11.97 8.13
N CYS A 142 -5.52 -10.69 8.41
CA CYS A 142 -5.85 -10.07 9.68
C CYS A 142 -6.99 -9.09 9.47
N THR A 143 -7.95 -9.09 10.38
CA THR A 143 -9.04 -8.11 10.45
C THR A 143 -9.13 -7.52 11.84
N ALA A 144 -9.40 -6.22 11.92
CA ALA A 144 -9.35 -5.48 13.18
C ALA A 144 -10.72 -5.30 13.82
N ASP A 145 -11.73 -4.89 13.04
CA ASP A 145 -13.08 -4.61 13.54
C ASP A 145 -14.11 -4.83 12.42
N PRO A 146 -15.18 -5.62 12.65
CA PRO A 146 -16.25 -5.83 11.68
C PRO A 146 -17.00 -4.54 11.25
N GLU A 147 -16.92 -3.45 12.02
CA GLU A 147 -17.52 -2.17 11.63
C GLU A 147 -16.71 -1.46 10.54
N MET A 148 -15.38 -1.41 10.70
CA MET A 148 -14.47 -0.78 9.74
C MET A 148 -14.18 -1.70 8.54
N GLU A 149 -14.14 -3.00 8.80
CA GLU A 149 -13.86 -4.07 7.83
C GLU A 149 -15.02 -5.07 7.82
N PRO A 150 -16.08 -4.80 7.04
CA PRO A 150 -17.27 -5.64 7.02
C PRO A 150 -16.92 -7.12 6.77
N PRO A 151 -17.53 -8.09 7.49
CA PRO A 151 -17.25 -9.51 7.30
C PRO A 151 -17.41 -9.98 5.85
N SER A 152 -18.34 -9.38 5.10
CA SER A 152 -18.54 -9.66 3.67
C SER A 152 -17.37 -9.20 2.79
N LEU A 153 -16.60 -8.18 3.19
CA LEU A 153 -15.35 -7.80 2.54
C LEU A 153 -14.24 -8.79 2.88
N VAL A 154 -14.07 -9.12 4.16
CA VAL A 154 -13.03 -10.02 4.66
C VAL A 154 -13.11 -11.40 3.99
N ILE A 155 -14.31 -11.98 3.91
CA ILE A 155 -14.48 -13.30 3.27
C ILE A 155 -14.19 -13.29 1.76
N ASN A 156 -14.35 -12.15 1.08
CA ASN A 156 -13.97 -12.05 -0.33
C ASN A 156 -12.44 -12.11 -0.51
N THR A 157 -11.68 -11.59 0.45
CA THR A 157 -10.22 -11.75 0.51
C THR A 157 -9.85 -13.21 0.78
N VAL A 158 -10.47 -13.84 1.80
CA VAL A 158 -10.24 -15.26 2.14
C VAL A 158 -10.53 -16.17 0.93
N LEU A 159 -11.69 -16.02 0.30
CA LEU A 159 -12.09 -16.79 -0.89
C LEU A 159 -11.14 -16.56 -2.08
N SER A 160 -10.61 -15.34 -2.23
CA SER A 160 -9.63 -15.04 -3.27
C SER A 160 -8.31 -15.77 -3.01
N VAL A 161 -7.85 -15.81 -1.77
CA VAL A 161 -6.60 -16.47 -1.39
C VAL A 161 -6.73 -18.00 -1.51
N MET A 162 -7.84 -18.57 -1.02
CA MET A 162 -8.10 -20.01 -1.12
C MET A 162 -8.23 -20.51 -2.57
N SER A 163 -8.49 -19.61 -3.53
CA SER A 163 -8.62 -19.95 -4.97
C SER A 163 -7.36 -19.62 -5.78
N TYR A 164 -6.23 -19.38 -5.11
CA TYR A 164 -4.93 -19.28 -5.76
C TYR A 164 -4.58 -20.57 -6.50
N ASN A 165 -3.90 -20.42 -7.63
CA ASN A 165 -3.41 -21.56 -8.41
C ASN A 165 -2.17 -22.16 -7.72
N TYR A 166 -2.40 -22.90 -6.64
CA TYR A 166 -1.39 -23.57 -5.83
C TYR A 166 -1.92 -24.93 -5.33
N PRO A 167 -1.06 -25.93 -5.10
CA PRO A 167 -1.51 -27.22 -4.57
C PRO A 167 -2.20 -27.06 -3.20
N PRO A 168 -3.45 -27.58 -3.03
CA PRO A 168 -4.25 -27.35 -1.83
C PRO A 168 -3.62 -27.94 -0.56
N GLU A 169 -2.84 -29.02 -0.68
CA GLU A 169 -2.12 -29.63 0.42
C GLU A 169 -0.91 -28.82 0.90
N LYS A 170 -0.54 -27.76 0.15
CA LYS A 170 0.59 -26.87 0.45
C LYS A 170 0.17 -25.42 0.73
N LEU A 171 -1.11 -25.08 0.58
CA LEU A 171 -1.64 -23.75 0.82
C LEU A 171 -2.49 -23.77 2.09
N SER A 172 -2.04 -23.08 3.14
CA SER A 172 -2.82 -22.86 4.36
C SER A 172 -3.24 -21.39 4.45
N VAL A 173 -4.48 -21.13 4.86
CA VAL A 173 -5.00 -19.77 5.05
C VAL A 173 -5.49 -19.61 6.48
N TYR A 174 -5.01 -18.57 7.16
CA TYR A 174 -5.34 -18.25 8.54
C TYR A 174 -6.03 -16.89 8.58
N LEU A 175 -7.19 -16.81 9.24
CA LEU A 175 -7.89 -15.55 9.51
C LEU A 175 -7.73 -15.21 10.98
N SER A 176 -7.06 -14.10 11.29
CA SER A 176 -6.97 -13.52 12.63
C SER A 176 -7.95 -12.36 12.72
N ASP A 177 -8.83 -12.39 13.72
CA ASP A 177 -9.78 -11.30 14.00
C ASP A 177 -9.48 -10.72 15.38
N ASP A 178 -8.85 -9.55 15.40
CA ASP A 178 -8.50 -8.84 16.64
C ASP A 178 -9.74 -8.31 17.37
N GLY A 179 -10.85 -8.13 16.65
CA GLY A 179 -12.12 -7.69 17.22
C GLY A 179 -12.95 -8.83 17.82
N GLY A 180 -12.50 -10.09 17.64
CA GLY A 180 -13.17 -11.27 18.19
C GLY A 180 -14.65 -11.34 17.82
N SER A 181 -15.01 -11.03 16.57
CA SER A 181 -16.41 -10.87 16.18
C SER A 181 -17.06 -12.21 15.79
N LYS A 182 -18.17 -12.53 16.46
CA LYS A 182 -19.04 -13.66 16.08
C LYS A 182 -19.51 -13.58 14.62
N PHE A 183 -19.61 -12.38 14.04
CA PHE A 183 -20.03 -12.19 12.65
C PHE A 183 -18.92 -12.51 11.65
N THR A 184 -17.66 -12.26 12.01
CA THR A 184 -16.50 -12.71 11.20
C THR A 184 -16.47 -14.23 11.15
N PHE A 185 -16.66 -14.89 12.31
CA PHE A 185 -16.75 -16.34 12.37
C PHE A 185 -17.94 -16.91 11.57
N TYR A 186 -19.11 -16.29 11.69
CA TYR A 186 -20.29 -16.66 10.87
C TYR A 186 -20.04 -16.48 9.37
N ALA A 187 -19.43 -15.35 8.97
CA ALA A 187 -19.09 -15.10 7.58
C ALA A 187 -18.11 -16.13 7.06
N LEU A 188 -17.10 -16.53 7.86
CA LEU A 188 -16.15 -17.58 7.50
C LEU A 188 -16.83 -18.94 7.29
N LEU A 189 -17.79 -19.29 8.15
CA LEU A 189 -18.59 -20.51 8.02
C LEU A 189 -19.41 -20.50 6.71
N GLU A 190 -20.12 -19.40 6.43
CA GLU A 190 -20.87 -19.21 5.18
C GLU A 190 -19.94 -19.26 3.95
N ALA A 191 -18.77 -18.63 4.04
CA ALA A 191 -17.76 -18.65 3.00
C ALA A 191 -17.19 -20.07 2.77
N SER A 192 -17.03 -20.88 3.82
CA SER A 192 -16.54 -22.26 3.69
C SER A 192 -17.48 -23.14 2.87
N GLU A 193 -18.80 -22.93 2.99
CA GLU A 193 -19.79 -23.64 2.18
C GLU A 193 -19.76 -23.15 0.72
N PHE A 194 -19.65 -21.84 0.52
CA PHE A 194 -19.53 -21.27 -0.83
C PHE A 194 -18.20 -21.65 -1.52
N ALA A 195 -17.10 -21.77 -0.78
CA ALA A 195 -15.77 -22.11 -1.28
C ALA A 195 -15.76 -23.46 -2.03
N LYS A 196 -16.59 -24.43 -1.57
CA LYS A 196 -16.78 -25.73 -2.23
C LYS A 196 -17.24 -25.60 -3.69
N HIS A 197 -17.91 -24.51 -4.03
CA HIS A 197 -18.38 -24.22 -5.39
C HIS A 197 -17.47 -23.22 -6.11
N TRP A 198 -16.97 -22.21 -5.39
CA TRP A 198 -16.14 -21.15 -5.96
C TRP A 198 -14.76 -21.64 -6.40
N ILE A 199 -14.05 -22.42 -5.57
CA ILE A 199 -12.68 -22.85 -5.86
C ILE A 199 -12.63 -23.72 -7.13
N PRO A 200 -13.48 -24.76 -7.30
CA PRO A 200 -13.50 -25.55 -8.54
C PRO A 200 -13.86 -24.71 -9.77
N PHE A 201 -14.79 -23.75 -9.63
CA PHE A 201 -15.16 -22.84 -10.71
C PHE A 201 -13.98 -21.95 -11.15
N CYS A 202 -13.27 -21.36 -10.19
CA CYS A 202 -12.07 -20.56 -10.44
C CYS A 202 -10.98 -21.34 -11.18
N ASN A 203 -10.73 -22.58 -10.77
CA ASN A 203 -9.70 -23.43 -11.35
C ASN A 203 -10.10 -23.93 -12.75
N LYS A 204 -11.36 -24.36 -12.94
CA LYS A 204 -11.87 -24.86 -14.22
C LYS A 204 -11.85 -23.81 -15.33
N PHE A 205 -12.17 -22.56 -15.01
CA PHE A 205 -12.28 -21.47 -16.00
C PHE A 205 -11.15 -20.44 -15.94
N ASN A 206 -10.11 -20.69 -15.12
CA ASN A 206 -9.00 -19.79 -14.88
C ASN A 206 -9.43 -18.33 -14.63
N ILE A 207 -10.37 -18.16 -13.68
CA ILE A 207 -11.04 -16.87 -13.43
C ILE A 207 -10.06 -15.84 -12.88
N GLU A 208 -10.06 -14.63 -13.43
CA GLU A 208 -9.32 -13.49 -12.89
C GLU A 208 -10.21 -12.23 -12.89
N PRO A 209 -10.27 -11.46 -11.79
CA PRO A 209 -9.65 -11.69 -10.48
C PRO A 209 -10.33 -12.83 -9.68
N ARG A 210 -9.60 -13.42 -8.73
CA ARG A 210 -10.06 -14.57 -7.92
C ARG A 210 -11.03 -14.19 -6.78
N SER A 211 -11.15 -12.90 -6.46
CA SER A 211 -12.16 -12.41 -5.52
C SER A 211 -13.55 -12.38 -6.18
N PRO A 212 -14.56 -13.04 -5.59
CA PRO A 212 -15.92 -13.07 -6.18
C PRO A 212 -16.51 -11.67 -6.41
N ASP A 213 -16.43 -10.76 -5.43
CA ASP A 213 -16.98 -9.41 -5.56
C ASP A 213 -16.31 -8.64 -6.71
N ALA A 214 -14.98 -8.70 -6.79
CA ALA A 214 -14.21 -8.04 -7.82
C ALA A 214 -14.53 -8.61 -9.22
N TYR A 215 -14.60 -9.93 -9.34
CA TYR A 215 -14.94 -10.61 -10.60
C TYR A 215 -16.33 -10.21 -11.10
N PHE A 216 -17.35 -10.30 -10.25
CA PHE A 216 -18.72 -9.95 -10.64
C PHE A 216 -18.91 -8.44 -10.83
N ALA A 217 -18.13 -7.60 -10.17
CA ALA A 217 -18.10 -6.16 -10.45
C ALA A 217 -17.50 -5.85 -11.82
N GLN A 218 -16.38 -6.50 -12.19
CA GLN A 218 -15.77 -6.36 -13.51
C GLN A 218 -16.67 -6.87 -14.63
N GLN A 219 -17.30 -8.04 -14.44
CA GLN A 219 -18.25 -8.59 -15.40
C GLN A 219 -19.44 -7.64 -15.65
N ARG A 220 -19.97 -7.01 -14.59
CA ARG A 220 -21.03 -5.98 -14.72
C ARG A 220 -20.56 -4.77 -15.52
N ARG A 221 -19.33 -4.31 -15.32
CA ARG A 221 -18.77 -3.16 -16.06
C ARG A 221 -18.54 -3.47 -17.53
N ALA A 222 -18.14 -4.70 -17.85
CA ALA A 222 -17.80 -5.11 -19.21
C ALA A 222 -19.02 -5.49 -20.07
N ASN A 223 -20.23 -5.63 -19.49
CA ASN A 223 -21.43 -6.16 -20.17
C ASN A 223 -21.21 -7.53 -20.86
N VAL A 224 -20.18 -8.29 -20.47
CA VAL A 224 -19.86 -9.59 -21.04
C VAL A 224 -20.63 -10.68 -20.29
N GLN A 225 -21.62 -11.27 -20.95
CA GLN A 225 -22.20 -12.55 -20.53
C GLN A 225 -21.19 -13.67 -20.91
N PRO A 226 -20.84 -14.59 -20.01
CA PRO A 226 -19.91 -15.66 -20.36
C PRO A 226 -20.58 -16.61 -21.36
N THR A 227 -20.08 -16.62 -22.59
CA THR A 227 -20.69 -17.39 -23.69
C THR A 227 -20.47 -18.90 -23.56
N ALA A 228 -19.39 -19.34 -22.90
CA ALA A 228 -19.04 -20.75 -22.78
C ALA A 228 -19.49 -21.45 -21.48
N TYR A 229 -19.73 -20.69 -20.41
CA TYR A 229 -20.03 -21.24 -19.07
C TYR A 229 -21.12 -20.44 -18.33
N GLY A 230 -21.94 -19.70 -19.08
CA GLY A 230 -22.93 -18.76 -18.55
C GLY A 230 -23.88 -19.37 -17.52
N GLN A 231 -24.35 -20.60 -17.71
CA GLN A 231 -25.25 -21.26 -16.75
C GLN A 231 -24.57 -21.55 -15.40
N GLU A 232 -23.36 -22.13 -15.41
CA GLU A 232 -22.57 -22.36 -14.18
C GLU A 232 -22.21 -21.01 -13.52
N CYS A 233 -21.78 -20.01 -14.29
CA CYS A 233 -21.48 -18.68 -13.76
C CYS A 233 -22.69 -18.02 -13.10
N LEU A 234 -23.88 -18.14 -13.70
CA LEU A 234 -25.12 -17.59 -13.14
C LEU A 234 -25.50 -18.27 -11.82
N ALA A 235 -25.36 -19.61 -11.76
CA ALA A 235 -25.59 -20.36 -10.53
C ALA A 235 -24.62 -19.93 -9.41
N ILE A 236 -23.32 -19.83 -9.71
CA ILE A 236 -22.29 -19.36 -8.77
C ILE A 236 -22.56 -17.92 -8.33
N LYS A 237 -22.93 -17.04 -9.26
CA LYS A 237 -23.28 -15.64 -8.97
C LYS A 237 -24.49 -15.54 -8.04
N LYS A 238 -25.47 -16.42 -8.20
CA LYS A 238 -26.63 -16.52 -7.30
C LYS A 238 -26.19 -16.96 -5.91
N LEU A 239 -25.42 -18.06 -5.80
CA LEU A 239 -24.88 -18.54 -4.53
C LEU A 239 -24.07 -17.48 -3.80
N TYR A 240 -23.21 -16.74 -4.52
CA TYR A 240 -22.44 -15.63 -3.97
C TYR A 240 -23.33 -14.52 -3.40
N LYS A 241 -24.34 -14.09 -4.16
CA LYS A 241 -25.28 -13.05 -3.71
C LYS A 241 -26.08 -13.51 -2.49
N ASP A 242 -26.50 -14.78 -2.48
CA ASP A 242 -27.27 -15.36 -1.38
C ASP A 242 -26.41 -15.42 -0.10
N MET A 243 -25.15 -15.86 -0.21
CA MET A 243 -24.18 -15.84 0.89
C MET A 243 -23.93 -14.42 1.41
N LYS A 244 -23.60 -13.47 0.52
CA LYS A 244 -23.34 -12.07 0.90
C LYS A 244 -24.55 -11.46 1.61
N LYS A 245 -25.76 -11.69 1.08
CA LYS A 245 -27.01 -11.24 1.67
C LYS A 245 -27.20 -11.79 3.08
N ARG A 246 -26.99 -13.09 3.31
CA ARG A 246 -27.10 -13.70 4.65
C ARG A 246 -26.13 -13.09 5.66
N ILE A 247 -24.90 -12.82 5.22
CA ILE A 247 -23.87 -12.18 6.07
C ILE A 247 -24.28 -10.74 6.41
N ASP A 248 -24.61 -9.93 5.41
CA ASP A 248 -24.96 -8.52 5.59
C ASP A 248 -26.24 -8.36 6.42
N GLU A 249 -27.24 -9.25 6.25
CA GLU A 249 -28.46 -9.27 7.05
C GLU A 249 -28.17 -9.62 8.52
N ALA A 250 -27.32 -10.62 8.78
CA ALA A 250 -26.96 -11.00 10.15
C ALA A 250 -26.22 -9.85 10.88
N VAL A 251 -25.31 -9.17 10.18
CA VAL A 251 -24.61 -7.98 10.71
C VAL A 251 -25.60 -6.85 10.99
N LYS A 252 -26.50 -6.55 10.04
CA LYS A 252 -27.49 -5.47 10.18
C LYS A 252 -28.49 -5.71 11.31
N ILE A 253 -28.94 -6.96 11.49
CA ILE A 253 -29.86 -7.36 12.56
C ILE A 253 -29.13 -7.46 13.91
N GLY A 254 -27.80 -7.61 13.90
CA GLY A 254 -27.00 -7.85 15.11
C GLY A 254 -27.17 -9.26 15.69
N THR A 255 -27.82 -10.17 14.94
CA THR A 255 -28.12 -11.53 15.41
C THR A 255 -27.86 -12.56 14.32
N ILE A 256 -27.17 -13.63 14.70
CA ILE A 256 -26.94 -14.80 13.84
C ILE A 256 -28.15 -15.74 13.93
N PRO A 257 -28.63 -16.31 12.80
CA PRO A 257 -29.72 -17.29 12.78
C PRO A 257 -29.51 -18.46 13.74
N LYS A 258 -30.59 -18.92 14.41
CA LYS A 258 -30.52 -19.94 15.47
C LYS A 258 -30.07 -21.31 14.95
N ASP A 259 -30.58 -21.70 13.79
CA ASP A 259 -30.19 -22.89 13.03
C ASP A 259 -28.68 -22.94 12.78
N MET A 260 -28.08 -21.79 12.44
CA MET A 260 -26.64 -21.70 12.20
C MET A 260 -25.81 -21.77 13.48
N LYS A 261 -26.31 -21.24 14.60
CA LYS A 261 -25.66 -21.39 15.91
C LYS A 261 -25.65 -22.85 16.38
N GLU A 262 -26.73 -23.58 16.12
CA GLU A 262 -26.84 -25.01 16.47
C GLU A 262 -25.96 -25.88 15.57
N LYS A 263 -25.72 -25.46 14.33
CA LYS A 263 -24.88 -26.19 13.35
C LYS A 263 -23.40 -26.26 13.76
N HIS A 264 -22.88 -25.26 14.50
CA HIS A 264 -21.45 -25.21 14.85
C HIS A 264 -21.21 -24.92 16.34
N LYS A 265 -20.58 -25.87 17.05
CA LYS A 265 -20.31 -25.76 18.49
C LYS A 265 -19.48 -24.52 18.85
N GLY A 266 -18.58 -24.08 17.97
CA GLY A 266 -17.74 -22.89 18.16
C GLY A 266 -18.49 -21.59 18.51
N PHE A 267 -19.77 -21.46 18.18
CA PHE A 267 -20.55 -20.29 18.60
C PHE A 267 -20.78 -20.19 20.12
N SER A 268 -20.56 -21.27 20.89
CA SER A 268 -20.65 -21.24 22.36
C SER A 268 -19.60 -20.35 23.02
N GLU A 269 -18.51 -20.04 22.32
CA GLU A 269 -17.45 -19.16 22.80
C GLU A 269 -17.95 -17.71 22.99
N TRP A 270 -18.91 -17.25 22.18
CA TRP A 270 -19.49 -15.90 22.29
C TRP A 270 -20.67 -15.87 23.27
N ASN A 271 -20.35 -16.06 24.56
CA ASN A 271 -21.30 -15.91 25.66
C ASN A 271 -21.56 -14.42 25.99
N PRO A 272 -22.58 -14.08 26.79
CA PRO A 272 -22.91 -12.67 27.11
C PRO A 272 -21.82 -11.90 27.86
N ASN A 273 -20.85 -12.60 28.46
CA ASN A 273 -19.74 -11.98 29.20
C ASN A 273 -18.56 -11.64 28.29
N VAL A 274 -18.53 -12.20 27.07
CA VAL A 274 -17.49 -11.95 26.08
C VAL A 274 -17.73 -10.61 25.40
N THR A 275 -16.76 -9.72 25.49
CA THR A 275 -16.77 -8.41 24.83
C THR A 275 -15.54 -8.28 23.94
N LYS A 276 -15.54 -7.32 23.01
CA LYS A 276 -14.37 -7.05 22.16
C LYS A 276 -13.10 -6.67 22.93
N TRP A 277 -13.24 -6.19 24.16
CA TRP A 277 -12.12 -5.78 25.01
C TRP A 277 -11.71 -6.86 26.01
N ASP A 278 -12.58 -7.84 26.25
CA ASP A 278 -12.41 -8.89 27.24
C ASP A 278 -12.99 -10.19 26.70
N HIS A 279 -12.11 -10.97 26.08
CA HIS A 279 -12.41 -12.29 25.56
C HIS A 279 -11.16 -13.16 25.62
N GLN A 280 -11.34 -14.47 25.82
CA GLN A 280 -10.25 -15.42 25.69
C GLN A 280 -9.81 -15.57 24.23
N SER A 281 -8.63 -16.13 24.00
CA SER A 281 -8.22 -16.55 22.66
C SER A 281 -9.12 -17.70 22.18
N ILE A 282 -9.75 -17.52 21.02
CA ILE A 282 -10.62 -18.52 20.39
C ILE A 282 -9.91 -19.05 19.14
N VAL A 283 -9.77 -20.37 19.04
CA VAL A 283 -9.21 -21.05 17.86
C VAL A 283 -10.24 -22.07 17.37
N GLN A 284 -10.53 -22.07 16.07
CA GLN A 284 -11.51 -22.94 15.40
C GLN A 284 -10.93 -23.51 14.11
#